data_AF-A0AAN6XT86-F1
#
_entry.id   AF-A0AAN6XT86-F1
#
_cell.length_a   1.000
_cell.length_b   1.000
_cell.length_c   1.000
_cell.angle_alpha   90.00
_cell.angle_beta   90.00
_cell.angle_gamma   90.00
#
_symmetry.space_group_name_H-M   'P 1'
#
loop_
_entity.id
_entity.type
_entity.pdbx_description
1 polymer ?
#
loop_
_entity_poly.entity_id
_entity_poly.type
_entity_poly.pdbx_seq_one_letter_code
_entity_poly.pdbx_strand_id
1 'polypeptide(L)'
;MEELKEPLSPPPPEGSNPSDTHLIPIKQNIRFDGDHYTPKWVRGRRNKREGWCSICKDGRWFILKNSTFWYHMTLTHGINAVTGRAFQEPQETRLMDGKPDVSEGLCGSCNNWI
;
A
#
# COMPACT_ATOMS: atom_id res chain seq x y z
N MET A 1 -22.04 12.35 -4.14
CA MET A 1 -21.02 11.32 -4.27
C MET A 1 -20.15 11.44 -3.05
N GLU A 2 -20.49 10.67 -2.01
CA GLU A 2 -19.86 10.75 -0.71
C GLU A 2 -18.60 9.88 -0.77
N GLU A 3 -17.42 10.50 -0.87
CA GLU A 3 -16.15 9.80 -0.71
C GLU A 3 -16.13 9.23 0.70
N LEU A 4 -16.37 7.92 0.81
CA LEU A 4 -16.26 7.17 2.04
C LEU A 4 -14.79 7.22 2.47
N LYS A 5 -14.45 8.25 3.24
CA LYS A 5 -13.13 8.45 3.83
C LYS A 5 -12.98 7.39 4.91
N GLU A 6 -12.62 6.18 4.48
CA GLU A 6 -12.30 5.07 5.36
C GLU A 6 -11.31 5.57 6.42
N PRO A 7 -11.62 5.42 7.72
CA PRO A 7 -10.82 6.03 8.77
C PRO A 7 -9.47 5.32 8.80
N LEU A 8 -8.45 5.99 8.27
CA LEU A 8 -7.05 5.56 8.38
C LEU A 8 -6.74 5.32 9.86
N SER A 9 -6.64 4.05 10.27
CA SER A 9 -6.41 3.70 11.67
C SER A 9 -5.07 4.29 12.13
N PRO A 10 -5.04 5.12 13.19
CA PRO A 10 -3.78 5.58 13.75
C PRO A 10 -3.04 4.39 14.36
N PRO A 11 -1.69 4.39 14.35
CA PRO A 11 -0.93 3.36 15.04
C PRO A 11 -1.29 3.38 16.53
N PRO A 12 -1.49 2.21 17.17
CA PRO A 12 -1.68 2.15 18.60
C PRO A 12 -0.43 2.72 19.30
N PRO A 13 -0.58 3.31 20.50
CA PRO A 13 0.55 3.76 21.32
C PRO A 13 1.33 2.58 21.94
N GLU A 14 1.49 1.48 21.20
CA GLU A 14 2.23 0.31 21.66
C GLU A 14 3.73 0.56 21.55
N GLY A 15 4.33 0.88 22.70
CA GLY A 15 5.77 1.01 22.83
C GLY A 15 6.25 2.06 23.82
N SER A 16 5.52 2.33 24.91
CA SER A 16 6.04 3.10 26.05
C SER A 16 7.08 2.29 26.85
N ASN A 17 8.09 1.72 26.18
CA ASN A 17 9.29 1.29 26.87
C ASN A 17 10.24 2.50 26.84
N PRO A 18 10.45 3.21 27.97
CA PRO A 18 11.20 4.48 27.99
C PRO A 18 12.66 4.36 27.53
N SER A 19 13.16 3.14 27.30
CA SER A 19 14.53 2.86 26.88
C SER A 19 14.76 2.84 25.36
N ASP A 20 13.73 2.80 24.51
CA ASP A 20 13.91 2.78 23.05
C ASP A 20 13.15 3.91 22.35
N THR A 21 13.72 5.11 22.42
CA THR A 21 13.25 6.32 21.73
C THR A 21 13.11 6.14 20.21
N HIS A 22 13.68 5.07 19.62
CA HIS A 22 13.64 4.84 18.18
C HIS A 22 12.35 4.16 17.69
N LEU A 23 11.51 3.62 18.58
CA LEU A 23 10.21 3.04 18.21
C LEU A 23 9.05 4.05 18.25
N ILE A 24 9.35 5.32 18.55
CA ILE A 24 8.34 6.38 18.54
C ILE A 24 7.87 6.61 17.09
N PRO A 25 6.57 6.49 16.79
CA PRO A 25 6.03 6.72 15.46
C PRO A 25 6.10 8.21 15.12
N ILE A 26 6.82 8.53 14.04
CA ILE A 26 6.96 9.89 13.52
C ILE A 26 6.03 10.03 12.32
N LYS A 27 5.22 11.09 12.32
CA LYS A 27 4.39 11.44 11.17
C LYS A 27 5.27 12.05 10.08
N GLN A 28 5.24 11.48 8.88
CA GLN A 28 5.93 12.04 7.72
C GLN A 28 4.95 12.71 6.76
N ASN A 29 5.48 13.58 5.89
CA ASN A 29 4.71 14.15 4.80
C ASN A 29 4.43 13.07 3.74
N ILE A 30 3.17 12.97 3.34
CA ILE A 30 2.77 12.21 2.16
C ILE A 30 3.23 12.94 0.90
N ARG A 31 3.45 12.22 -0.20
CA ARG A 31 3.96 12.81 -1.44
C ARG A 31 2.97 13.79 -2.07
N PHE A 32 1.68 13.46 -2.00
CA PHE A 32 0.56 14.25 -2.50
C PHE A 32 -0.73 13.81 -1.81
N ASP A 33 -1.81 14.59 -1.96
CA ASP A 33 -3.11 14.24 -1.40
C ASP A 33 -3.76 13.06 -2.14
N GLY A 34 -4.23 12.06 -1.40
CA GLY A 34 -4.70 10.79 -1.97
C GLY A 34 -3.61 9.76 -2.28
N ASP A 35 -2.40 9.93 -1.74
CA ASP A 35 -1.37 8.88 -1.77
C ASP A 35 -1.72 7.78 -0.74
N HIS A 36 -2.22 6.66 -1.24
CA HIS A 36 -2.52 5.47 -0.45
C HIS A 36 -1.27 4.60 -0.20
N TYR A 37 -0.17 4.83 -0.93
CA TYR A 37 1.06 4.05 -0.79
C TYR A 37 1.94 4.58 0.34
N THR A 38 2.19 5.89 0.40
CA THR A 38 3.16 6.44 1.36
C THR A 38 2.64 6.31 2.80
N PRO A 39 3.34 5.58 3.69
CA PRO A 39 2.88 5.41 5.06
C PRO A 39 2.94 6.75 5.79
N LYS A 40 1.83 7.20 6.38
CA LYS A 40 1.78 8.46 7.15
C LYS A 40 2.66 8.42 8.39
N TRP A 41 2.88 7.23 8.94
CA TRP A 41 3.68 7.01 10.14
C TRP A 41 4.85 6.10 9.84
N VAL A 42 6.03 6.51 10.30
CA VAL A 42 7.28 5.75 10.18
C VAL A 42 7.94 5.71 11.55
N ARG A 43 8.47 4.55 11.92
CA ARG A 43 9.30 4.39 13.12
C ARG A 43 10.60 3.66 12.80
N GLY A 44 11.50 3.61 13.76
CA GLY A 44 12.79 2.92 13.63
C GLY A 44 13.85 3.73 12.88
N ARG A 45 15.07 3.21 12.89
CA ARG A 45 16.25 3.89 12.33
C ARG A 45 17.01 2.98 11.37
N ARG A 46 17.64 3.58 10.35
CA ARG A 46 18.45 2.90 9.33
C ARG A 46 17.76 1.66 8.76
N ASN A 47 18.23 0.48 9.14
CA ASN A 47 17.85 -0.81 8.59
C ASN A 47 16.59 -1.42 9.21
N LYS A 48 16.10 -0.86 10.31
CA LYS A 48 14.86 -1.28 10.98
C LYS A 48 13.76 -0.23 10.85
N ARG A 49 13.78 0.54 9.75
CA ARG A 49 12.69 1.47 9.46
C ARG A 49 11.44 0.70 9.09
N GLU A 50 10.33 1.06 9.71
CA GLU A 50 9.03 0.44 9.50
C GLU A 50 8.01 1.50 9.09
N GLY A 51 7.16 1.17 8.13
CA GLY A 51 6.02 1.98 7.71
C GLY A 51 4.72 1.38 8.24
N TRP A 52 3.83 2.23 8.74
CA TRP A 52 2.49 1.83 9.16
C TRP A 52 1.54 1.76 7.97
N CYS A 53 0.94 0.60 7.75
CA CYS A 53 -0.21 0.46 6.86
C CYS A 53 -1.48 0.79 7.64
N SER A 54 -2.24 1.78 7.17
CA SER A 54 -3.49 2.24 7.79
C SER A 54 -4.76 1.73 7.10
N ILE A 55 -4.61 0.95 6.03
CA ILE A 55 -5.71 0.32 5.27
C ILE A 55 -6.09 -1.04 5.86
N CYS A 56 -5.13 -1.73 6.49
CA CYS A 56 -5.42 -2.92 7.28
C CYS A 56 -6.38 -2.57 8.44
N LYS A 57 -7.34 -3.46 8.73
CA LYS A 57 -8.38 -3.29 9.77
C LYS A 57 -7.84 -2.80 11.13
N ASP A 58 -6.74 -3.38 11.60
CA ASP A 58 -6.07 -3.00 12.85
C ASP A 58 -4.80 -2.17 12.63
N GLY A 59 -4.46 -1.93 11.36
CA GLY A 59 -3.17 -1.43 10.90
C GLY A 59 -1.98 -2.29 11.33
N ARG A 60 -0.90 -2.25 10.54
CA ARG A 60 0.30 -3.07 10.79
C ARG A 60 1.57 -2.35 10.40
N TRP A 61 2.64 -2.60 11.16
CA TRP A 61 3.98 -2.15 10.82
C TRP A 61 4.65 -3.14 9.87
N PHE A 62 5.25 -2.63 8.79
CA PHE A 62 6.05 -3.43 7.88
C PHE A 62 7.41 -2.81 7.64
N ILE A 63 8.43 -3.66 7.51
CA ILE A 63 9.82 -3.25 7.28
C ILE A 63 9.95 -2.63 5.89
N LEU A 64 10.52 -1.42 5.82
CA LEU A 64 10.76 -0.69 4.58
C LEU A 64 12.00 -1.21 3.82
N LYS A 65 13.03 -1.67 4.55
CA LYS A 65 14.34 -2.05 3.96
C LYS A 65 14.25 -3.21 2.94
N ASN A 66 13.42 -4.20 3.22
CA ASN A 66 13.34 -5.44 2.41
C ASN A 66 12.12 -5.45 1.48
N SER A 67 11.57 -4.27 1.17
CA SER A 67 10.36 -4.13 0.34
C SER A 67 9.14 -4.86 0.89
N THR A 68 9.13 -5.32 2.15
CA THR A 68 7.98 -6.01 2.75
C THR A 68 6.75 -5.11 2.73
N PHE A 69 6.93 -3.82 3.04
CA PHE A 69 5.87 -2.83 2.90
C PHE A 69 5.37 -2.73 1.44
N TRP A 70 6.28 -2.69 0.46
CA TRP A 70 5.93 -2.62 -0.96
C TRP A 70 5.11 -3.84 -1.42
N TYR A 71 5.57 -5.05 -1.09
CA TYR A 71 4.85 -6.29 -1.41
C TYR A 71 3.48 -6.32 -0.75
N HIS A 72 3.38 -5.92 0.52
CA HIS A 72 2.10 -5.87 1.21
C HIS A 72 1.12 -4.91 0.52
N MET A 73 1.56 -3.68 0.23
CA MET A 73 0.71 -2.69 -0.44
C MET A 73 0.27 -3.16 -1.82
N THR A 74 1.18 -3.76 -2.59
CA THR A 74 0.93 -4.22 -3.95
C THR A 74 0.02 -5.45 -3.98
N LEU A 75 0.31 -6.47 -3.16
CA LEU A 75 -0.36 -7.77 -3.23
C LEU A 75 -1.60 -7.88 -2.36
N THR A 76 -1.63 -7.21 -1.20
CA THR A 76 -2.78 -7.26 -0.28
C THR A 76 -3.79 -6.17 -0.58
N HIS A 77 -3.33 -4.97 -0.94
CA HIS A 77 -4.19 -3.81 -1.16
C HIS A 77 -4.31 -3.39 -2.61
N GLY A 78 -3.55 -4.01 -3.52
CA GLY A 78 -3.58 -3.64 -4.92
C GLY A 78 -3.13 -2.20 -5.16
N ILE A 79 -2.19 -1.66 -4.37
CA ILE A 79 -1.75 -0.26 -4.49
C ILE A 79 -0.41 -0.19 -5.22
N ASN A 80 -0.36 0.62 -6.26
CA ASN A 80 0.84 0.88 -7.03
C ASN A 80 1.75 1.88 -6.30
N ALA A 81 3.01 1.50 -6.09
CA ALA A 81 4.01 2.30 -5.37
C ALA A 81 4.48 3.58 -6.07
N VAL A 82 4.31 3.62 -7.39
CA VAL A 82 4.67 4.76 -8.24
C VAL A 82 3.54 5.78 -8.21
N THR A 83 2.31 5.35 -8.51
CA THR A 83 1.15 6.26 -8.59
C THR A 83 0.52 6.55 -7.24
N GLY A 84 0.81 5.76 -6.20
CA GLY A 84 0.19 5.87 -4.89
C GLY A 84 -1.29 5.52 -4.86
N ARG A 85 -1.82 4.90 -5.91
CA ARG A 85 -3.26 4.61 -6.10
C ARG A 85 -3.49 3.12 -6.28
N ALA A 86 -4.73 2.68 -6.08
CA ALA A 86 -5.14 1.32 -6.41
C ALA A 86 -4.88 1.01 -7.90
N PHE A 87 -4.56 -0.24 -8.21
CA PHE A 87 -4.47 -0.74 -9.58
C PHE A 87 -5.81 -0.54 -10.26
N GLN A 88 -5.74 -0.06 -11.50
CA GLN A 88 -6.91 0.04 -12.34
C GLN A 88 -7.30 -1.36 -12.80
N GLU A 89 -8.59 -1.65 -12.76
CA GLU A 89 -9.15 -2.84 -13.38
C GLU A 89 -8.87 -2.82 -14.90
N PRO A 90 -8.79 -4.00 -15.55
CA PRO A 90 -8.62 -4.06 -17.00
C PRO A 90 -9.76 -3.30 -17.68
N GLN A 91 -9.45 -2.54 -18.72
CA GLN A 91 -10.46 -1.78 -19.46
C GLN A 91 -11.45 -2.70 -20.16
N GLU A 92 -10.93 -3.83 -20.64
CA GLU A 92 -11.69 -4.88 -21.29
C GLU A 92 -11.09 -6.23 -20.90
N THR A 93 -11.92 -7.27 -20.83
CA THR A 93 -11.49 -8.64 -20.60
C THR A 93 -11.95 -9.49 -21.77
N ARG A 94 -11.06 -10.30 -22.34
CA ARG A 94 -11.39 -11.23 -23.44
C ARG A 94 -10.93 -12.64 -23.11
N LEU A 95 -11.60 -13.64 -23.68
CA LEU A 95 -11.12 -15.02 -23.65
C LEU A 95 -10.07 -15.20 -24.75
N MET A 96 -9.03 -15.98 -24.46
CA MET A 96 -8.01 -16.36 -25.43
C MET A 96 -8.61 -17.28 -26.49
N ASP A 97 -8.37 -16.96 -27.77
CA ASP A 97 -8.79 -17.80 -28.88
C ASP A 97 -8.09 -19.17 -28.78
N GLY A 98 -8.88 -20.24 -28.68
CA GLY A 98 -8.38 -21.61 -28.53
C GLY A 98 -8.05 -22.08 -27.11
N LYS A 99 -8.21 -21.24 -26.07
CA LYS A 99 -8.11 -21.67 -24.65
C LYS A 99 -9.22 -21.07 -23.79
N PRO A 100 -10.34 -21.78 -23.59
CA PRO A 100 -11.49 -21.26 -22.84
C PRO A 100 -11.20 -21.02 -21.35
N ASP A 101 -10.09 -21.54 -20.82
CA ASP A 101 -9.68 -21.38 -19.41
C ASP A 101 -8.76 -20.17 -19.19
N VAL A 102 -8.36 -19.47 -20.26
CA VAL A 102 -7.45 -18.33 -20.18
C VAL A 102 -8.18 -17.06 -20.62
N SER A 103 -8.15 -16.04 -19.77
CA SER A 103 -8.64 -14.70 -20.10
C SER A 103 -7.48 -13.71 -20.07
N GLU A 104 -7.50 -12.74 -20.99
CA GLU A 104 -6.57 -11.62 -21.04
C GLU A 104 -7.30 -10.33 -20.65
N GLY A 105 -6.62 -9.47 -19.92
CA GLY A 105 -7.09 -8.13 -19.57
C GLY A 105 -6.37 -7.05 -20.38
N LEU A 106 -7.12 -6.09 -20.93
CA LEU A 106 -6.56 -4.90 -21.57
C LEU A 106 -6.06 -3.93 -20.51
N CYS A 107 -4.74 -3.78 -20.40
CA CYS A 107 -4.12 -2.85 -19.48
C CYS A 107 -4.32 -1.41 -19.95
N GLY A 108 -5.02 -0.58 -19.16
CA GLY A 108 -5.27 0.83 -19.52
C GLY A 108 -4.06 1.75 -19.50
N SER A 109 -2.91 1.31 -18.96
CA SER A 109 -1.67 2.11 -18.96
C SER A 109 -0.82 1.90 -20.21
N CYS A 110 -0.70 0.66 -20.69
CA CYS A 110 0.10 0.34 -21.87
C CYS A 110 -0.75 0.00 -23.10
N ASN A 111 -2.08 -0.09 -22.96
CA ASN A 111 -3.02 -0.43 -24.02
C ASN A 111 -2.71 -1.78 -24.71
N ASN A 112 -2.16 -2.73 -23.95
CA ASN A 112 -1.84 -4.09 -24.38
C ASN A 112 -2.66 -5.13 -23.59
N TRP A 113 -2.94 -6.27 -24.24
CA TRP A 113 -3.56 -7.44 -23.63
C TRP A 113 -2.52 -8.25 -22.85
N ILE A 114 -2.82 -8.58 -21.60
CA ILE A 114 -1.95 -9.31 -20.66
C ILE A 114 -2.70 -10.49 -20.03
#